data_AF-A0A7K1RD78-F1
#
_entry.id   AF-A0A7K1RD78-F1
#
_cell.length_a   1.000
_cell.length_b   1.000
_cell.length_c   1.000
_cell.angle_alpha   90.00
_cell.angle_beta   90.00
_cell.angle_gamma   90.00
#
_symmetry.space_group_name_H-M   'P 1'
#
loop_
_entity.id
_entity.type
_entity.pdbx_description
1 polymer ?
#
loop_
_entity_poly.entity_id
_entity_poly.type
_entity_poly.pdbx_seq_one_letter_code
_entity_poly.pdbx_strand_id
1 'polypeptide(L)'
;MDRAKFFAAVRISLFSGKLSDPQVKGMDAILDEWVAQGLTDIRWLAYMLATAFHETGEAMQPITEYGGRKYFDKYDTGALAKALGNTPDADGDGFIFRGRGLVQITGRANYRTFGIEDNPDRALDDRVAVKIMFTGMTKGSFTGRKLSDYFTPSGSDWVNARKIINRLDRAQDIAGYAKAFNSALAGAQ
;
A
#
# COMPACT_ATOMS: atom_id res chain seq x y z
N MET A 1 20.00 -9.81 3.64
CA MET A 1 19.92 -8.56 2.85
C MET A 1 20.71 -7.48 3.55
N ASP A 2 21.62 -6.84 2.83
CA ASP A 2 22.40 -5.68 3.24
C ASP A 2 21.56 -4.40 3.08
N ARG A 3 21.04 -3.86 4.19
CA ARG A 3 20.20 -2.65 4.16
C ARG A 3 20.96 -1.41 3.68
N ALA A 4 22.26 -1.32 3.94
CA ALA A 4 23.05 -0.17 3.51
C ALA A 4 23.12 -0.12 1.98
N LYS A 5 23.34 -1.25 1.32
CA LYS A 5 23.28 -1.36 -0.15
C LYS A 5 21.90 -1.04 -0.70
N PHE A 6 20.84 -1.57 -0.08
CA PHE A 6 19.46 -1.28 -0.47
C PHE A 6 19.16 0.23 -0.43
N PHE A 7 19.42 0.88 0.71
CA PHE A 7 19.17 2.30 0.88
C PHE A 7 20.04 3.18 -0.03
N ALA A 8 21.30 2.80 -0.26
CA ALA A 8 22.17 3.50 -1.19
C ALA A 8 21.61 3.45 -2.62
N ALA A 9 21.10 2.29 -3.06
CA ALA A 9 20.53 2.11 -4.38
C ALA A 9 19.23 2.89 -4.57
N VAL A 10 18.24 2.75 -3.67
CA VAL A 10 16.95 3.44 -3.82
C VAL A 10 17.08 4.96 -3.67
N ARG A 11 18.02 5.45 -2.85
CA ARG A 11 18.31 6.87 -2.74
C ARG A 11 18.56 7.51 -4.11
N ILE A 12 19.32 6.84 -4.96
CA ILE A 12 19.68 7.35 -6.30
C ILE A 12 18.53 7.11 -7.28
N SER A 13 17.97 5.91 -7.31
CA SER A 13 17.04 5.50 -8.37
C SER A 13 15.60 6.00 -8.19
N LEU A 14 15.18 6.25 -6.95
CA LEU A 14 13.78 6.54 -6.63
C LEU A 14 13.58 7.85 -5.87
N PHE A 15 14.55 8.25 -5.04
CA PHE A 15 14.39 9.41 -4.15
C PHE A 15 15.31 10.59 -4.51
N SER A 16 15.67 10.72 -5.80
CA SER A 16 16.40 11.89 -6.33
C SER A 16 17.68 12.26 -5.56
N GLY A 17 18.39 11.25 -5.04
CA GLY A 17 19.65 11.39 -4.32
C GLY A 17 19.52 11.67 -2.82
N LYS A 18 18.31 11.78 -2.24
CA LYS A 18 18.12 12.09 -0.82
C LYS A 18 17.12 11.15 -0.16
N LEU A 19 17.34 10.81 1.10
CA LEU A 19 16.38 10.07 1.93
C LEU A 19 16.24 10.78 3.26
N SER A 20 15.00 10.97 3.69
CA SER A 20 14.67 11.46 5.02
C SER A 20 14.57 10.32 6.03
N ASP A 21 14.75 10.63 7.32
CA ASP A 21 14.60 9.63 8.38
C ASP A 21 13.22 8.96 8.40
N PRO A 22 12.09 9.67 8.19
CA PRO A 22 10.79 9.01 8.08
C PRO A 22 10.71 8.03 6.90
N GLN A 23 11.28 8.36 5.74
CA GLN A 23 11.29 7.45 4.59
C GLN A 23 12.09 6.18 4.89
N VAL A 24 13.25 6.32 5.54
CA VAL A 24 14.06 5.18 5.97
C VAL A 24 13.29 4.31 6.95
N LYS A 25 12.71 4.90 8.00
CA LYS A 25 11.92 4.17 9.01
C LYS A 25 10.74 3.42 8.42
N GLY A 26 9.99 4.05 7.50
CA GLY A 26 8.86 3.41 6.87
C GLY A 26 9.24 2.24 5.96
N MET A 27 10.32 2.40 5.18
CA MET A 27 10.89 1.29 4.43
C MET A 27 11.40 0.18 5.35
N ASP A 28 12.11 0.51 6.43
CA ASP A 28 12.58 -0.46 7.42
C ASP A 28 11.43 -1.27 8.03
N ALA A 29 10.30 -0.64 8.36
CA ALA A 29 9.13 -1.33 8.89
C ALA A 29 8.55 -2.36 7.89
N ILE A 30 8.54 -2.02 6.59
CA ILE A 30 8.12 -2.95 5.53
C ILE A 30 9.12 -4.12 5.39
N LEU A 31 10.42 -3.83 5.46
CA LEU A 31 11.48 -4.84 5.40
C LEU A 31 11.47 -5.76 6.63
N ASP A 32 11.17 -5.23 7.81
CA ASP A 32 11.04 -5.99 9.06
C ASP A 32 9.85 -6.96 8.99
N GLU A 33 8.69 -6.49 8.54
CA GLU A 33 7.52 -7.35 8.37
C GLU A 33 7.78 -8.44 7.32
N TRP A 34 8.48 -8.12 6.22
CA TRP A 34 8.88 -9.10 5.22
C TRP A 34 9.67 -10.27 5.82
N VAL A 35 10.65 -9.95 6.67
CA VAL A 35 11.44 -10.96 7.38
C VAL A 35 10.56 -11.73 8.36
N ALA A 36 9.71 -11.05 9.13
CA ALA A 36 8.82 -11.67 10.11
C ALA A 36 7.81 -12.66 9.49
N GLN A 37 7.35 -12.38 8.26
CA GLN A 37 6.42 -13.25 7.51
C GLN A 37 7.13 -14.43 6.83
N GLY A 38 8.47 -14.43 6.77
CA GLY A 38 9.24 -15.50 6.12
C GLY A 38 9.02 -15.62 4.61
N LEU A 39 8.57 -14.54 3.95
CA LEU A 39 8.36 -14.51 2.52
C LEU A 39 9.70 -14.42 1.78
N THR A 40 9.79 -15.02 0.58
CA THR A 40 11.07 -15.20 -0.13
C THR A 40 11.09 -14.63 -1.54
N ASP A 41 9.93 -14.43 -2.18
CA ASP A 41 9.86 -13.85 -3.52
C ASP A 41 10.04 -12.33 -3.47
N ILE A 42 11.27 -11.84 -3.63
CA ILE A 42 11.60 -10.42 -3.54
C ILE A 42 10.79 -9.51 -4.49
N ARG A 43 10.18 -10.07 -5.54
CA ARG A 43 9.30 -9.32 -6.44
C ARG A 43 8.05 -8.81 -5.71
N TRP A 44 7.57 -9.58 -4.74
CA TRP A 44 6.43 -9.22 -3.90
C TRP A 44 6.79 -8.04 -3.00
N LEU A 45 7.93 -8.11 -2.33
CA LEU A 45 8.46 -7.03 -1.52
C LEU A 45 8.65 -5.75 -2.34
N ALA A 46 9.24 -5.88 -3.53
CA ALA A 46 9.44 -4.78 -4.45
C ALA A 46 8.10 -4.11 -4.85
N TYR A 47 7.07 -4.91 -5.11
CA TYR A 47 5.76 -4.39 -5.48
C TYR A 47 5.04 -3.72 -4.30
N MET A 48 5.18 -4.25 -3.08
CA MET A 48 4.67 -3.62 -1.85
C MET A 48 5.32 -2.26 -1.61
N LEU A 49 6.66 -2.19 -1.70
CA LEU A 49 7.41 -0.93 -1.56
C LEU A 49 7.00 0.10 -2.62
N ALA A 50 6.85 -0.33 -3.88
CA ALA A 50 6.38 0.54 -4.97
C ALA A 50 4.95 1.05 -4.76
N THR A 51 4.08 0.21 -4.21
CA THR A 51 2.71 0.60 -3.86
C THR A 51 2.75 1.66 -2.76
N ALA A 52 3.46 1.41 -1.66
CA ALA A 52 3.61 2.38 -0.58
C ALA A 52 4.23 3.70 -1.07
N PHE A 53 5.24 3.64 -1.93
CA PHE A 53 5.86 4.81 -2.55
C PHE A 53 4.85 5.63 -3.33
N HIS A 54 4.06 5.00 -4.20
CA HIS A 54 3.08 5.69 -5.03
C HIS A 54 1.93 6.28 -4.20
N GLU A 55 1.33 5.47 -3.33
CA GLU A 55 0.12 5.82 -2.58
C GLU A 55 0.38 6.88 -1.50
N THR A 56 1.63 6.99 -1.03
CA THR A 56 2.00 7.98 -0.01
C THR A 56 2.66 9.23 -0.58
N GLY A 57 2.77 9.34 -1.91
CA GLY A 57 3.49 10.44 -2.56
C GLY A 57 4.95 10.48 -2.13
N GLU A 58 5.63 9.33 -2.16
CA GLU A 58 7.04 9.13 -1.79
C GLU A 58 7.36 9.31 -0.29
N ALA A 59 6.37 9.61 0.56
CA ALA A 59 6.60 9.78 1.99
C ALA A 59 7.05 8.48 2.68
N MET A 60 6.63 7.33 2.16
CA MET A 60 6.81 6.00 2.77
C MET A 60 6.29 5.94 4.20
N GLN A 61 5.25 6.71 4.50
CA GLN A 61 4.60 6.79 5.81
C GLN A 61 3.09 6.62 5.64
N PRO A 62 2.38 6.02 6.60
CA PRO A 62 0.92 6.00 6.59
C PRO A 62 0.36 7.42 6.55
N ILE A 63 -0.44 7.76 5.54
CA ILE A 63 -1.07 9.08 5.39
C ILE A 63 -2.59 8.98 5.36
N THR A 64 -3.26 10.10 5.59
CA THR A 64 -4.70 10.24 5.39
C THR A 64 -4.95 10.91 4.03
N GLU A 65 -5.98 10.47 3.32
CA GLU A 65 -6.46 11.14 2.11
C GLU A 65 -6.72 12.63 2.41
N TYR A 66 -6.22 13.51 1.55
CA TYR A 66 -6.36 14.95 1.73
C TYR A 66 -7.75 15.43 1.32
N GLY A 67 -8.39 16.22 2.18
CA GLY A 67 -9.67 16.86 1.89
C GLY A 67 -10.36 17.40 3.14
N GLY A 68 -11.23 18.39 2.97
CA GLY A 68 -12.17 18.81 4.02
C GLY A 68 -13.33 17.81 4.16
N ARG A 69 -14.13 17.88 5.23
CA ARG A 69 -15.26 16.95 5.45
C ARG A 69 -16.16 16.78 4.22
N LYS A 70 -16.59 17.89 3.63
CA LYS A 70 -17.47 17.91 2.44
C LYS A 70 -16.90 17.19 1.22
N TYR A 71 -15.58 17.11 1.09
CA TYR A 71 -14.95 16.36 -0.01
C TYR A 71 -15.23 14.86 0.09
N PHE A 72 -15.43 14.35 1.30
CA PHE A 72 -15.68 12.94 1.56
C PHE A 72 -17.16 12.54 1.47
N ASP A 73 -18.07 13.50 1.28
CA ASP A 73 -19.49 13.23 1.03
C ASP A 73 -19.70 12.31 -0.20
N LYS A 74 -18.72 12.28 -1.13
CA LYS A 74 -18.68 11.33 -2.27
C LYS A 74 -18.69 9.86 -1.85
N TYR A 75 -18.28 9.55 -0.63
CA TYR A 75 -18.25 8.20 -0.07
C TYR A 75 -19.42 7.93 0.89
N ASP A 76 -20.23 8.93 1.20
CA ASP A 76 -21.27 8.87 2.24
C ASP A 76 -22.59 8.32 1.70
N THR A 77 -22.92 8.60 0.43
CA THR A 77 -24.20 8.19 -0.15
C THR A 77 -24.06 7.56 -1.54
N GLY A 78 -25.14 6.91 -1.99
CA GLY A 78 -25.26 6.38 -3.35
C GLY A 78 -24.50 5.07 -3.61
N ALA A 79 -24.28 4.77 -4.90
CA ALA A 79 -23.72 3.48 -5.34
C ALA A 79 -22.29 3.25 -4.85
N LEU A 80 -21.50 4.33 -4.72
CA LEU A 80 -20.12 4.24 -4.25
C LEU A 80 -20.07 3.91 -2.76
N ALA A 81 -20.87 4.59 -1.92
CA ALA A 81 -20.99 4.26 -0.50
C ALA A 81 -21.33 2.77 -0.30
N LYS A 82 -22.33 2.29 -1.04
CA LYS A 82 -22.73 0.86 -1.01
C LYS A 82 -21.60 -0.08 -1.42
N ALA A 83 -20.85 0.24 -2.47
CA ALA A 83 -19.71 -0.56 -2.91
C ALA A 83 -18.56 -0.59 -1.89
N LEU A 84 -18.41 0.48 -1.12
CA LEU A 84 -17.44 0.61 -0.03
C LEU A 84 -17.92 -0.05 1.29
N GLY A 85 -19.17 -0.53 1.31
CA GLY A 85 -19.82 -1.08 2.49
C GLY A 85 -20.15 -0.04 3.57
N ASN A 86 -20.12 1.24 3.20
CA ASN A 86 -20.65 2.33 4.03
C ASN A 86 -22.18 2.23 4.12
N THR A 87 -22.76 2.85 5.14
CA THR A 87 -24.19 3.13 5.17
C THR A 87 -24.56 3.99 3.94
N PRO A 88 -25.76 3.83 3.35
CA PRO A 88 -26.19 4.66 2.23
C PRO A 88 -26.74 6.03 2.67
N ASP A 89 -26.52 6.40 3.93
CA ASP A 89 -27.06 7.59 4.59
C ASP A 89 -25.96 8.64 4.77
N ALA A 90 -26.33 9.92 4.81
CA ALA A 90 -25.38 11.00 5.04
C ALA A 90 -25.01 11.13 6.54
N ASP A 91 -24.43 10.08 7.11
CA ASP A 91 -24.09 9.96 8.53
C ASP A 91 -22.60 10.22 8.83
N GLY A 92 -21.81 10.53 7.81
CA GLY A 92 -20.39 10.84 7.91
C GLY A 92 -19.46 9.64 7.74
N ASP A 93 -19.97 8.45 7.42
CA ASP A 93 -19.19 7.29 7.00
C ASP A 93 -18.10 7.60 5.98
N GLY A 94 -18.41 8.46 5.00
CA GLY A 94 -17.46 8.88 3.99
C GLY A 94 -16.22 9.54 4.60
N PHE A 95 -16.41 10.38 5.62
CA PHE A 95 -15.29 10.98 6.35
C PHE A 95 -14.66 9.98 7.33
N ILE A 96 -15.45 9.20 8.07
CA ILE A 96 -14.96 8.26 9.08
C ILE A 96 -14.05 7.21 8.43
N PHE A 97 -14.48 6.63 7.31
CA PHE A 97 -13.82 5.55 6.57
C PHE A 97 -13.12 6.03 5.28
N ARG A 98 -12.68 7.29 5.26
CA ARG A 98 -11.83 7.86 4.20
C ARG A 98 -10.49 7.13 4.05
N GLY A 99 -9.78 7.37 2.94
CA GLY A 99 -8.48 6.75 2.67
C GLY A 99 -7.45 6.96 3.78
N ARG A 100 -6.83 5.86 4.25
CA ARG A 100 -5.69 5.90 5.19
C ARG A 100 -4.65 4.81 4.92
N GLY A 101 -3.44 5.05 5.42
CA GLY A 101 -2.37 4.05 5.48
C GLY A 101 -1.51 4.00 4.21
N LEU A 102 -0.63 3.00 4.14
CA LEU A 102 0.33 2.82 3.05
C LEU A 102 -0.32 2.46 1.70
N VAL A 103 -1.56 1.99 1.72
CA VAL A 103 -2.31 1.55 0.52
C VAL A 103 -3.67 2.25 0.39
N GLN A 104 -3.90 3.32 1.17
CA GLN A 104 -5.12 4.12 1.15
C GLN A 104 -6.42 3.30 1.26
N ILE A 105 -6.52 2.42 2.28
CA ILE A 105 -7.76 1.67 2.52
C ILE A 105 -8.94 2.62 2.73
N THR A 106 -10.05 2.36 2.05
CA THR A 106 -11.23 3.22 2.02
C THR A 106 -12.49 2.38 2.13
N GLY A 107 -13.50 2.88 2.85
CA GLY A 107 -14.79 2.22 3.02
C GLY A 107 -14.87 1.30 4.24
N ARG A 108 -16.00 1.38 4.95
CA ARG A 108 -16.30 0.67 6.19
C ARG A 108 -16.04 -0.83 6.08
N ALA A 109 -16.34 -1.46 4.95
CA ALA A 109 -16.08 -2.89 4.75
C ALA A 109 -14.58 -3.24 4.86
N ASN A 110 -13.69 -2.39 4.34
CA ASN A 110 -12.24 -2.60 4.47
C ASN A 110 -11.80 -2.45 5.93
N TYR A 111 -12.22 -1.37 6.60
CA TYR A 111 -11.89 -1.16 8.01
C TYR A 111 -12.39 -2.30 8.91
N ARG A 112 -13.59 -2.83 8.64
CA ARG A 112 -14.12 -4.04 9.29
C ARG A 112 -13.27 -5.26 9.01
N THR A 113 -12.89 -5.48 7.75
CA THR A 113 -12.06 -6.63 7.33
C THR A 113 -10.73 -6.68 8.08
N PHE A 114 -10.15 -5.51 8.38
CA PHE A 114 -8.90 -5.41 9.14
C PHE A 114 -9.09 -5.23 10.65
N GLY A 115 -10.33 -5.31 11.15
CA GLY A 115 -10.64 -5.26 12.58
C GLY A 115 -10.38 -3.89 13.24
N ILE A 116 -10.53 -2.82 12.47
CA ILE A 116 -10.29 -1.44 12.92
C ILE A 116 -11.47 -0.50 12.62
N GLU A 117 -12.67 -1.05 12.39
CA GLU A 117 -13.89 -0.27 12.14
C GLU A 117 -14.20 0.71 13.28
N ASP A 118 -14.05 0.27 14.53
CA ASP A 118 -14.32 1.10 15.71
C ASP A 118 -13.23 2.15 15.99
N ASN A 119 -12.06 2.03 15.34
CA ASN A 119 -10.98 2.99 15.45
C ASN A 119 -10.19 3.11 14.12
N PRO A 120 -10.76 3.79 13.10
CA PRO A 120 -10.18 3.85 11.76
C PRO A 120 -8.78 4.50 11.71
N ASP A 121 -8.49 5.41 12.62
CA ASP A 121 -7.19 6.09 12.67
C ASP A 121 -6.03 5.14 13.01
N ARG A 122 -6.32 3.92 13.49
CA ARG A 122 -5.30 2.86 13.62
C ARG A 122 -4.64 2.50 12.29
N ALA A 123 -5.27 2.77 11.13
CA ALA A 123 -4.63 2.60 9.84
C ALA A 123 -3.42 3.53 9.61
N LEU A 124 -3.21 4.52 10.50
CA LEU A 124 -2.05 5.43 10.49
C LEU A 124 -0.92 4.97 11.43
N ASP A 125 -1.13 3.94 12.24
CA ASP A 125 -0.06 3.30 13.00
C ASP A 125 0.80 2.44 12.07
N ASP A 126 2.12 2.60 12.09
CA ASP A 126 3.05 1.92 11.18
C ASP A 126 2.85 0.41 11.19
N ARG A 127 2.74 -0.21 12.38
CA ARG A 127 2.60 -1.65 12.51
C ARG A 127 1.27 -2.14 11.95
N VAL A 128 0.19 -1.40 12.16
CA VAL A 128 -1.12 -1.74 11.60
C VAL A 128 -1.14 -1.53 10.09
N ALA A 129 -0.61 -0.41 9.59
CA ALA A 129 -0.58 -0.09 8.17
C ALA A 129 0.22 -1.11 7.35
N VAL A 130 1.40 -1.50 7.84
CA VAL A 130 2.22 -2.55 7.22
C VAL A 130 1.48 -3.89 7.22
N LYS A 131 0.86 -4.29 8.33
CA LYS A 131 0.05 -5.52 8.38
C LYS A 131 -1.14 -5.52 7.41
N ILE A 132 -1.84 -4.38 7.28
CA ILE A 132 -2.93 -4.21 6.31
C ILE A 132 -2.41 -4.42 4.90
N MET A 133 -1.31 -3.77 4.52
CA MET A 133 -0.69 -3.91 3.20
C MET A 133 -0.30 -5.36 2.92
N PHE A 134 0.44 -5.99 3.83
CA PHE A 134 0.88 -7.38 3.66
C PHE A 134 -0.29 -8.34 3.56
N THR A 135 -1.25 -8.25 4.47
CA THR A 135 -2.44 -9.13 4.48
C THR A 135 -3.25 -8.94 3.21
N GLY A 136 -3.56 -7.70 2.83
CA GLY A 136 -4.37 -7.43 1.66
C GLY A 136 -3.70 -7.85 0.35
N MET A 137 -2.39 -7.64 0.21
CA MET A 137 -1.67 -8.00 -1.02
C MET A 137 -1.35 -9.50 -1.12
N THR A 138 -1.14 -10.19 0.00
CA THR A 138 -0.86 -11.65 -0.01
C THR A 138 -2.13 -12.49 -0.05
N LYS A 139 -3.21 -12.07 0.61
CA LYS A 139 -4.47 -12.82 0.69
C LYS A 139 -5.54 -12.31 -0.28
N GLY A 140 -5.31 -11.18 -0.93
CA GLY A 140 -6.27 -10.55 -1.83
C GLY A 140 -7.47 -9.92 -1.13
N SER A 141 -7.30 -9.45 0.11
CA SER A 141 -8.40 -8.93 0.94
C SER A 141 -8.95 -7.58 0.47
N PHE A 142 -8.34 -6.91 -0.52
CA PHE A 142 -8.85 -5.67 -1.09
C PHE A 142 -9.80 -5.92 -2.27
N THR A 143 -9.36 -6.68 -3.28
CA THR A 143 -10.08 -6.84 -4.56
C THR A 143 -10.32 -8.30 -4.96
N GLY A 144 -9.87 -9.24 -4.12
CA GLY A 144 -9.79 -10.67 -4.45
C GLY A 144 -8.53 -11.06 -5.24
N ARG A 145 -7.74 -10.08 -5.70
CA ARG A 145 -6.46 -10.31 -6.42
C ARG A 145 -5.29 -10.27 -5.47
N LYS A 146 -4.33 -11.17 -5.64
CA LYS A 146 -3.15 -11.29 -4.76
C LYS A 146 -1.85 -11.36 -5.55
N LEU A 147 -0.73 -11.11 -4.86
CA LEU A 147 0.61 -11.10 -5.46
C LEU A 147 0.92 -12.38 -6.25
N SER A 148 0.55 -13.54 -5.73
CA SER A 148 0.78 -14.84 -6.41
C SER A 148 0.00 -15.00 -7.72
N ASP A 149 -1.01 -14.16 -7.99
CA ASP A 149 -1.72 -14.18 -9.27
C ASP A 149 -0.90 -13.53 -10.41
N TYR A 150 0.10 -12.70 -10.06
CA TYR A 150 0.88 -11.89 -11.01
C TYR A 150 2.36 -12.23 -11.02
N PHE A 151 2.88 -12.77 -9.92
CA PHE A 151 4.28 -13.15 -9.77
C PHE A 151 4.35 -14.66 -9.55
N THR A 152 4.66 -15.38 -10.63
CA THR A 152 4.73 -16.84 -10.65
C THR A 152 6.17 -17.28 -10.94
N PRO A 153 6.50 -18.59 -10.85
CA PRO A 153 7.80 -19.09 -11.31
C PRO A 153 8.06 -18.84 -12.81
N SER A 154 7.00 -18.73 -13.62
CA SER A 154 7.09 -18.58 -15.08
C SER A 154 7.06 -17.14 -15.57
N GLY A 155 6.75 -16.16 -14.71
CA GLY A 155 6.63 -14.78 -15.16
C GLY A 155 6.35 -13.76 -14.06
N SER A 156 6.43 -12.49 -14.43
CA SER A 156 6.14 -11.34 -13.56
C SER A 156 5.31 -10.30 -14.31
N ASP A 157 4.07 -10.09 -13.89
CA ASP A 157 3.16 -9.09 -14.46
C ASP A 157 3.04 -7.86 -13.55
N TRP A 158 4.06 -7.02 -13.61
CA TRP A 158 4.19 -5.80 -12.82
C TRP A 158 3.06 -4.79 -13.07
N VAL A 159 2.48 -4.78 -14.27
CA VAL A 159 1.47 -3.79 -14.66
C VAL A 159 0.09 -4.21 -14.15
N ASN A 160 -0.32 -5.46 -14.41
CA ASN A 160 -1.63 -5.92 -13.95
C ASN A 160 -1.70 -6.18 -12.45
N ALA A 161 -0.55 -6.31 -11.76
CA ALA A 161 -0.50 -6.38 -10.30
C ALA A 161 -1.18 -5.17 -9.61
N ARG A 162 -1.38 -4.06 -10.32
CA ARG A 162 -2.12 -2.90 -9.79
C ARG A 162 -3.54 -3.27 -9.34
N LYS A 163 -4.14 -4.28 -10.00
CA LYS A 163 -5.46 -4.86 -9.68
C LYS A 163 -5.58 -5.42 -8.26
N ILE A 164 -4.47 -5.62 -7.56
CA ILE A 164 -4.46 -5.95 -6.13
C ILE A 164 -5.02 -4.78 -5.30
N ILE A 165 -4.71 -3.54 -5.68
CA ILE A 165 -5.05 -2.33 -4.92
C ILE A 165 -6.24 -1.60 -5.56
N ASN A 166 -6.18 -1.36 -6.87
CA ASN A 166 -7.19 -0.59 -7.60
C ASN A 166 -7.23 -0.99 -9.08
N ARG A 167 -7.95 -0.25 -9.93
CA ARG A 167 -7.92 -0.39 -11.39
C ARG A 167 -6.54 -0.01 -11.96
N LEU A 168 -6.39 0.02 -13.28
CA LEU A 168 -5.08 0.18 -13.92
C LEU A 168 -4.56 1.63 -14.01
N ASP A 169 -5.12 2.56 -13.23
CA ASP A 169 -4.58 3.91 -13.11
C ASP A 169 -3.13 3.87 -12.62
N ARG A 170 -2.25 4.66 -13.25
CA ARG A 170 -0.81 4.77 -12.95
C ARG A 170 -0.05 3.43 -12.91
N ALA A 171 -0.63 2.35 -13.45
CA ALA A 171 -0.06 1.01 -13.35
C ALA A 171 1.34 0.88 -13.97
N GLN A 172 1.61 1.64 -15.05
CA GLN A 172 2.93 1.68 -15.69
C GLN A 172 3.99 2.33 -14.79
N ASP A 173 3.64 3.41 -14.09
CA ASP A 173 4.56 4.10 -13.19
C ASP A 173 4.90 3.21 -12.00
N ILE A 174 3.88 2.60 -11.38
CA ILE A 174 4.05 1.67 -10.26
C ILE A 174 4.88 0.46 -10.68
N ALA A 175 4.65 -0.08 -11.89
CA ALA A 175 5.48 -1.14 -12.45
C ALA A 175 6.95 -0.70 -12.62
N GLY A 176 7.19 0.55 -13.02
CA GLY A 176 8.51 1.16 -13.08
C GLY A 176 9.18 1.24 -11.72
N TYR A 177 8.49 1.78 -10.71
CA TYR A 177 8.99 1.85 -9.34
C TYR A 177 9.28 0.46 -8.77
N ALA A 178 8.39 -0.51 -9.00
CA ALA A 178 8.55 -1.88 -8.53
C ALA A 178 9.78 -2.55 -9.13
N LYS A 179 10.04 -2.35 -10.43
CA LYS A 179 11.27 -2.86 -11.05
C LYS A 179 12.52 -2.20 -10.46
N ALA A 180 12.49 -0.89 -10.18
CA ALA A 180 13.61 -0.20 -9.52
C ALA A 180 13.87 -0.72 -8.10
N PHE A 181 12.82 -0.91 -7.30
CA PHE A 181 12.93 -1.56 -5.99
C PHE A 181 13.44 -3.00 -6.11
N ASN A 182 12.95 -3.77 -7.06
CA ASN A 182 13.40 -5.16 -7.28
C ASN A 182 14.90 -5.22 -7.59
N SER A 183 15.39 -4.34 -8.46
CA SER A 183 16.83 -4.23 -8.76
C SER A 183 17.65 -3.84 -7.53
N ALA A 184 17.17 -2.90 -6.71
CA ALA A 184 17.82 -2.51 -5.47
C ALA A 184 17.87 -3.64 -4.43
N LEU A 185 16.77 -4.39 -4.28
CA LEU A 185 16.69 -5.55 -3.41
C LEU A 185 17.63 -6.66 -3.86
N ALA A 186 17.66 -6.97 -5.17
CA ALA A 186 18.53 -7.99 -5.74
C ALA A 186 20.02 -7.66 -5.55
N GLY A 187 20.42 -6.39 -5.76
CA GLY A 187 21.80 -5.93 -5.52
C GLY A 187 22.21 -5.89 -4.04
N ALA A 188 21.23 -6.00 -3.13
CA ALA A 188 21.42 -6.01 -1.69
C ALA A 188 21.31 -7.42 -1.06
N GLN A 189 21.11 -8.48 -1.86
CA GLN A 189 21.09 -9.84 -1.35
C GLN A 189 22.46 -10.29 -0.82
#